data_AF-A0A6M0RWN1-F1
#
_entry.id   AF-A0A6M0RWN1-F1
#
_cell.length_a   1.000
_cell.length_b   1.000
_cell.length_c   1.000
_cell.angle_alpha   90.00
_cell.angle_beta   90.00
_cell.angle_gamma   90.00
#
_symmetry.space_group_name_H-M   'P 1'
#
loop_
_entity.id
_entity.type
_entity.pdbx_description
1 polymer ?
#
loop_
_entity_poly.entity_id
_entity_poly.type
_entity_poly.pdbx_seq_one_letter_code
_entity_poly.pdbx_strand_id
1 'polypeptide(L)'
;MFILQAEQVDFCTLNSRIGNQIVQIPGLEYQRKLYIKGETYEQQDRLTAIQKARQKVLELKGQPMILVEEYDTITLWYHDKTVEKVSPLLTLDLQELVAAMRNVGGIHIKERQFHLKSYPQCFVGSEAVDWLVAHLKISRPDAVTVGQRLINENWIHHVLDEQAFQDGYFFYRFRWDER
;
A
#
# COMPACT_ATOMS: atom_id res chain seq x y z
N MET A 1 3.37 -26.96 -8.76
CA MET A 1 2.80 -25.90 -9.62
C MET A 1 1.34 -25.78 -9.27
N PHE A 2 0.88 -24.57 -8.95
CA PHE A 2 -0.54 -24.28 -8.73
C PHE A 2 -1.08 -23.51 -9.94
N ILE A 3 -2.35 -23.72 -10.26
CA ILE A 3 -3.11 -22.92 -11.23
C ILE A 3 -4.18 -22.20 -10.44
N LEU A 4 -4.21 -20.88 -10.49
CA LEU A 4 -5.08 -20.03 -9.70
C LEU A 4 -5.75 -18.99 -10.61
N GLN A 5 -6.94 -18.54 -10.22
CA GLN A 5 -7.54 -17.33 -10.79
C GLN A 5 -6.97 -16.08 -10.11
N ALA A 6 -7.06 -14.94 -10.77
CA ALA A 6 -6.57 -13.64 -10.29
C ALA A 6 -7.13 -13.27 -8.90
N GLU A 7 -8.36 -13.66 -8.57
CA GLU A 7 -9.01 -13.34 -7.30
C GLU A 7 -8.48 -14.19 -6.12
N GLN A 8 -7.67 -15.22 -6.40
CA GLN A 8 -7.12 -16.11 -5.39
C GLN A 8 -5.71 -15.69 -4.91
N VAL A 9 -5.19 -14.57 -5.42
CA VAL A 9 -3.85 -14.06 -5.12
C VAL A 9 -3.89 -12.58 -4.79
N ASP A 10 -2.93 -12.11 -4.01
CA ASP A 10 -2.80 -10.69 -3.67
C ASP A 10 -1.72 -10.04 -4.54
N PHE A 11 -2.11 -9.26 -5.54
CA PHE A 11 -1.16 -8.48 -6.33
C PHE A 11 -0.52 -7.39 -5.48
N CYS A 12 0.78 -7.15 -5.66
CA CYS A 12 1.52 -6.16 -4.91
C CYS A 12 2.73 -5.63 -5.69
N THR A 13 3.36 -4.58 -5.16
CA THR A 13 4.64 -4.09 -5.65
C THR A 13 5.76 -4.68 -4.81
N LEU A 14 6.83 -5.12 -5.47
CA LEU A 14 8.01 -5.72 -4.83
C LEU A 14 9.24 -4.87 -5.07
N ASN A 15 10.09 -4.77 -4.06
CA ASN A 15 11.47 -4.30 -4.20
C ASN A 15 12.33 -5.48 -4.66
N SER A 16 12.96 -5.34 -5.83
CA SER A 16 13.98 -6.25 -6.32
C SER A 16 15.32 -5.54 -6.43
N ARG A 17 16.40 -6.23 -6.05
CA ARG A 17 17.76 -5.68 -6.13
C ARG A 17 18.41 -6.11 -7.45
N ILE A 18 18.61 -5.15 -8.35
CA ILE A 18 19.35 -5.35 -9.60
C ILE A 18 20.66 -4.58 -9.48
N GLY A 19 21.76 -5.31 -9.22
CA GLY A 19 23.06 -4.71 -8.90
C GLY A 19 22.99 -3.90 -7.59
N ASN A 20 23.35 -2.62 -7.64
CA ASN A 20 23.30 -1.71 -6.49
C ASN A 20 21.98 -0.92 -6.38
N GLN A 21 21.04 -1.12 -7.30
CA GLN A 21 19.77 -0.38 -7.31
C GLN A 21 18.63 -1.26 -6.81
N ILE A 22 17.73 -0.63 -6.06
CA ILE A 22 16.43 -1.22 -5.72
C ILE A 22 15.44 -0.71 -6.76
N VAL A 23 14.80 -1.64 -7.47
CA VAL A 23 13.75 -1.35 -8.45
C VAL A 23 12.42 -1.92 -7.97
N GLN A 24 11.34 -1.19 -8.23
CA GLN A 24 9.98 -1.63 -7.95
C GLN A 24 9.45 -2.41 -9.15
N ILE A 25 8.98 -3.63 -8.92
CA ILE A 25 8.44 -4.53 -9.95
C ILE A 25 7.07 -5.07 -9.54
N PRO A 26 6.22 -5.46 -10.51
CA PRO A 26 4.99 -6.17 -10.22
C PRO A 26 5.28 -7.50 -9.54
N GLY A 27 4.48 -7.80 -8.52
CA GLY A 27 4.55 -9.02 -7.75
C GLY A 27 3.17 -9.55 -7.39
N LEU A 28 3.16 -10.76 -6.83
CA LEU A 28 2.02 -11.24 -6.09
C LEU A 28 2.48 -11.96 -4.82
N GLU A 29 1.59 -12.00 -3.85
CA GLU A 29 1.70 -12.80 -2.65
C GLU A 29 0.68 -13.94 -2.69
N TYR A 30 1.13 -15.15 -2.39
CA TYR A 30 0.27 -16.31 -2.21
C TYR A 30 0.85 -17.22 -1.13
N GLN A 31 0.04 -17.58 -0.12
CA GLN A 31 0.48 -18.41 1.01
C GLN A 31 1.77 -17.89 1.71
N ARG A 32 1.86 -16.57 1.93
CA ARG A 32 3.02 -15.87 2.55
C ARG A 32 4.33 -16.01 1.77
N LYS A 33 4.25 -16.28 0.48
CA LYS A 33 5.39 -16.33 -0.44
C LYS A 33 5.21 -15.27 -1.51
N LEU A 34 6.31 -14.63 -1.89
CA LEU A 34 6.34 -13.58 -2.90
C LEU A 34 6.78 -14.17 -4.24
N TYR A 35 6.10 -13.75 -5.29
CA TYR A 35 6.35 -14.22 -6.63
C TYR A 35 6.55 -13.04 -7.57
N ILE A 36 7.53 -13.17 -8.46
CA ILE A 36 7.83 -12.20 -9.51
C ILE A 36 7.20 -12.63 -10.83
N LYS A 37 6.83 -11.65 -11.64
CA LYS A 37 6.20 -11.88 -12.95
C LYS A 37 7.17 -12.55 -13.91
N GLY A 38 6.66 -13.58 -14.59
CA GLY A 38 7.33 -14.34 -15.64
C GLY A 38 6.71 -14.11 -17.01
N GLU A 39 6.69 -15.16 -17.81
CA GLU A 39 6.07 -15.17 -19.13
C GLU A 39 4.54 -15.07 -19.03
N THR A 40 3.94 -14.30 -19.94
CA THR A 40 2.50 -14.18 -20.11
C THR A 40 2.09 -14.78 -21.46
N TYR A 41 0.95 -15.45 -21.48
CA TYR A 41 0.33 -16.07 -22.65
C TYR A 41 -1.10 -15.55 -22.80
N GLU A 42 -1.65 -15.60 -24.00
CA GLU A 42 -3.07 -15.30 -24.22
C GLU A 42 -3.95 -16.45 -23.71
N GLN A 43 -5.19 -16.16 -23.31
CA GLN A 43 -6.11 -17.16 -22.76
C GLN A 43 -6.40 -18.31 -23.75
N GLN A 44 -6.38 -18.02 -25.05
CA GLN A 44 -6.53 -19.03 -26.11
C GLN A 44 -5.38 -20.07 -26.14
N ASP A 45 -4.19 -19.69 -25.64
CA ASP A 45 -2.99 -20.53 -25.60
C ASP A 45 -2.82 -21.29 -24.28
N ARG A 46 -3.91 -21.47 -23.51
CA ARG A 46 -3.89 -22.09 -22.18
C ARG A 46 -3.15 -23.43 -22.10
N LEU A 47 -3.37 -24.32 -23.06
CA LEU A 47 -2.70 -25.63 -23.05
C LEU A 47 -1.19 -25.48 -23.22
N THR A 48 -0.76 -24.56 -24.09
CA THR A 48 0.64 -24.21 -24.31
C THR A 48 1.27 -23.64 -23.04
N ALA A 49 0.57 -22.73 -22.35
CA ALA A 49 1.02 -22.16 -21.08
C ALA A 49 1.24 -23.25 -20.01
N ILE A 50 0.29 -24.16 -19.85
CA ILE A 50 0.38 -25.28 -18.89
C ILE A 50 1.53 -26.22 -19.24
N GLN A 51 1.73 -26.53 -20.53
CA GLN A 51 2.83 -27.38 -20.98
C GLN A 51 4.20 -26.73 -20.70
N LYS A 52 4.37 -25.46 -21.04
CA LYS A 52 5.60 -24.69 -20.75
C LYS A 52 5.86 -24.59 -19.24
N ALA A 53 4.84 -24.34 -18.44
CA ALA A 53 4.95 -24.29 -16.99
C ALA A 53 5.43 -25.63 -16.41
N ARG A 54 4.89 -26.77 -16.87
CA ARG A 54 5.34 -28.10 -16.45
C ARG A 54 6.81 -28.35 -16.79
N GLN A 55 7.27 -27.93 -17.96
CA GLN A 55 8.67 -28.03 -18.34
C GLN A 55 9.56 -27.17 -17.43
N LYS A 56 9.15 -25.93 -17.15
CA LYS A 56 9.89 -25.02 -16.25
C LYS A 56 10.05 -25.56 -14.84
N VAL A 57 9.05 -26.27 -14.30
CA VAL A 57 9.16 -26.93 -12.97
C VAL A 57 10.35 -27.89 -12.92
N LEU A 58 10.57 -28.65 -14.00
CA LEU A 58 11.70 -29.59 -14.10
C LEU A 58 13.04 -28.82 -14.19
N GLU A 59 13.10 -27.78 -15.03
CA GLU A 59 14.29 -26.95 -15.21
C GLU A 59 14.70 -26.22 -13.91
N LEU A 60 13.72 -25.73 -13.15
CA LEU A 60 13.92 -25.00 -11.90
C LEU A 60 14.07 -25.93 -10.68
N LYS A 61 14.27 -27.24 -10.88
CA LYS A 61 14.48 -28.23 -9.82
C LYS A 61 13.40 -28.18 -8.73
N GLY A 62 12.14 -27.96 -9.12
CA GLY A 62 11.01 -27.92 -8.21
C GLY A 62 10.84 -26.62 -7.42
N GLN A 63 11.49 -25.52 -7.79
CA GLN A 63 11.16 -24.21 -7.21
C GLN A 63 9.66 -23.91 -7.38
N PRO A 64 9.00 -23.34 -6.35
CA PRO A 64 7.59 -23.03 -6.43
C PRO A 64 7.30 -22.02 -7.55
N MET A 65 6.29 -22.32 -8.34
CA MET A 65 5.70 -21.41 -9.31
C MET A 65 4.19 -21.56 -9.35
N ILE A 66 3.54 -20.49 -9.79
CA ILE A 66 2.10 -20.37 -9.91
C ILE A 66 1.80 -19.92 -11.34
N LEU A 67 0.73 -20.47 -11.90
CA LEU A 67 0.14 -19.97 -13.13
C LEU A 67 -1.16 -19.26 -12.72
N VAL A 68 -1.24 -17.97 -13.01
CA VAL A 68 -2.40 -17.13 -12.68
C VAL A 68 -3.17 -16.85 -13.97
N GLU A 69 -4.45 -17.19 -13.96
CA GLU A 69 -5.38 -16.93 -15.06
C GLU A 69 -6.13 -15.61 -14.77
N GLU A 70 -6.01 -14.66 -15.68
CA GLU A 70 -6.76 -13.42 -15.77
C GLU A 70 -7.78 -13.53 -16.91
N TYR A 71 -8.56 -12.47 -17.18
CA TYR A 71 -9.64 -12.52 -18.18
C TYR A 71 -9.14 -12.86 -19.59
N ASP A 72 -8.04 -12.27 -20.02
CA ASP A 72 -7.48 -12.39 -21.37
C ASP A 72 -6.09 -13.03 -21.40
N THR A 73 -5.47 -13.23 -20.25
CA THR A 73 -4.08 -13.64 -20.13
C THR A 73 -3.83 -14.69 -19.06
N ILE A 74 -2.75 -15.44 -19.24
CA ILE A 74 -2.24 -16.45 -18.32
C ILE A 74 -0.79 -16.12 -18.05
N THR A 75 -0.46 -15.82 -16.81
CA THR A 75 0.90 -15.41 -16.42
C THR A 75 1.56 -16.44 -15.51
N LEU A 76 2.80 -16.79 -15.82
CA LEU A 76 3.69 -17.55 -14.94
C LEU A 76 4.28 -16.62 -13.89
N TRP A 77 4.29 -17.09 -12.64
CA TRP A 77 4.82 -16.37 -11.50
C TRP A 77 5.83 -17.24 -10.75
N TYR A 78 7.03 -16.72 -10.55
CA TYR A 78 8.17 -17.45 -9.98
C TYR A 78 8.42 -17.03 -8.56
N HIS A 79 8.53 -17.97 -7.63
CA HIS A 79 8.84 -17.65 -6.25
C HIS A 79 10.25 -17.07 -6.14
N ASP A 80 10.36 -15.90 -5.53
CA ASP A 80 11.64 -15.24 -5.27
C ASP A 80 11.72 -14.87 -3.79
N LYS A 81 12.80 -15.31 -3.13
CA LYS A 81 13.04 -15.03 -1.70
C LYS A 81 13.86 -13.77 -1.47
N THR A 82 14.41 -13.19 -2.54
CA THR A 82 15.30 -12.02 -2.49
C THR A 82 14.53 -10.71 -2.63
N VAL A 83 13.27 -10.79 -3.02
CA VAL A 83 12.36 -9.65 -3.11
C VAL A 83 11.64 -9.40 -1.79
N GLU A 84 11.31 -8.14 -1.55
CA GLU A 84 10.55 -7.70 -0.39
C GLU A 84 9.30 -6.95 -0.84
N LYS A 85 8.19 -7.10 -0.11
CA LYS A 85 6.97 -6.35 -0.40
C LYS A 85 7.20 -4.87 -0.13
N VAL A 86 6.90 -4.01 -1.11
CA VAL A 86 6.87 -2.57 -0.88
C VAL A 86 5.76 -2.29 0.12
N SER A 87 6.07 -1.54 1.18
CA SER A 87 5.06 -1.12 2.14
C SER A 87 3.95 -0.37 1.40
N PRO A 88 2.66 -0.80 1.49
CA PRO A 88 1.54 -0.11 0.85
C PRO A 88 1.45 1.37 1.24
N LEU A 89 2.00 1.72 2.41
CA LEU A 89 2.05 3.10 2.93
C LEU A 89 2.90 4.02 2.06
N LEU A 90 3.90 3.49 1.34
CA LEU A 90 4.76 4.26 0.44
C LEU A 90 4.10 4.53 -0.91
N THR A 91 3.24 3.60 -1.36
CA THR A 91 2.49 3.73 -2.61
C THR A 91 1.13 4.38 -2.43
N LEU A 92 0.76 4.73 -1.20
CA LEU A 92 -0.53 5.35 -0.89
C LEU A 92 -0.67 6.68 -1.64
N ASP A 93 -1.79 6.84 -2.35
CA ASP A 93 -2.19 8.11 -2.97
C ASP A 93 -2.69 9.05 -1.86
N LEU A 94 -1.88 10.06 -1.54
CA LEU A 94 -2.22 11.02 -0.49
C LEU A 94 -3.33 11.98 -0.90
N GLN A 95 -3.51 12.23 -2.21
CA GLN A 95 -4.57 13.10 -2.68
C GLN A 95 -5.93 12.43 -2.46
N GLU A 96 -6.05 11.17 -2.84
CA GLU A 96 -7.27 10.38 -2.59
C GLU A 96 -7.52 10.21 -1.08
N LEU A 97 -6.47 9.91 -0.31
CA LEU A 97 -6.57 9.80 1.14
C LEU A 97 -7.09 11.09 1.78
N VAL A 98 -6.53 12.25 1.42
CA VAL A 98 -6.95 13.54 1.98
C VAL A 98 -8.38 13.89 1.58
N ALA A 99 -8.79 13.58 0.35
CA ALA A 99 -10.19 13.71 -0.05
C ALA A 99 -11.11 12.86 0.83
N ALA A 100 -10.74 11.60 1.09
CA ALA A 100 -11.50 10.71 1.97
C ALA A 100 -11.52 11.20 3.43
N MET A 101 -10.39 11.69 3.95
CA MET A 101 -10.28 12.26 5.30
C MET A 101 -11.23 13.45 5.50
N ARG A 102 -11.48 14.25 4.47
CA ARG A 102 -12.35 15.44 4.53
C ARG A 102 -13.82 15.16 4.19
N ASN A 103 -14.15 13.96 3.73
CA ASN A 103 -15.50 13.61 3.32
C ASN A 103 -16.41 13.31 4.52
N VAL A 104 -17.71 13.12 4.27
CA VAL A 104 -18.66 12.63 5.28
C VAL A 104 -18.21 11.26 5.79
N GLY A 105 -18.11 11.11 7.11
CA GLY A 105 -17.52 9.91 7.74
C GLY A 105 -15.99 9.91 7.79
N GLY A 106 -15.36 11.02 7.36
CA GLY A 106 -13.95 11.32 7.53
C GLY A 106 -13.57 11.70 8.96
N ILE A 107 -12.46 12.42 9.10
CA ILE A 107 -12.00 12.94 10.39
C ILE A 107 -12.81 14.15 10.85
N HIS A 108 -12.88 14.36 12.16
CA HIS A 108 -13.67 15.45 12.75
C HIS A 108 -12.96 16.79 12.69
N ILE A 109 -13.20 17.56 11.63
CA ILE A 109 -12.69 18.92 11.45
C ILE A 109 -13.65 19.93 12.10
N LYS A 110 -13.18 20.67 13.12
CA LYS A 110 -13.98 21.66 13.86
C LYS A 110 -13.10 22.65 14.61
N GLU A 111 -13.71 23.71 15.13
CA GLU A 111 -13.04 24.58 16.09
C GLU A 111 -12.81 23.85 17.42
N ARG A 112 -11.61 24.01 17.99
CA ARG A 112 -11.25 23.52 19.32
C ARG A 112 -10.59 24.62 20.13
N GLN A 113 -10.72 24.57 21.45
CA GLN A 113 -10.10 25.52 22.37
C GLN A 113 -9.04 24.83 23.22
N PHE A 114 -7.91 25.50 23.41
CA PHE A 114 -6.83 25.05 24.29
C PHE A 114 -6.09 26.27 24.87
N HIS A 115 -5.86 26.28 26.20
CA HIS A 115 -5.27 27.42 26.93
C HIS A 115 -5.84 28.80 26.53
N LEU A 116 -7.17 28.93 26.51
CA LEU A 116 -7.89 30.17 26.15
C LEU A 116 -7.67 30.65 24.70
N LYS A 117 -7.07 29.83 23.84
CA LYS A 117 -6.91 30.08 22.40
C LYS A 117 -7.84 29.17 21.60
N SER A 118 -8.56 29.76 20.65
CA SER A 118 -9.35 29.01 19.65
C SER A 118 -8.48 28.62 18.45
N TYR A 119 -8.69 27.40 17.99
CA TYR A 119 -8.05 26.80 16.82
C TYR A 119 -9.16 26.35 15.84
N PRO A 120 -9.53 27.19 14.86
CA PRO A 120 -10.55 26.84 13.88
C PRO A 120 -10.02 25.77 12.91
N GLN A 121 -10.96 25.02 12.31
CA GLN A 121 -10.70 24.04 11.25
C GLN A 121 -9.55 23.07 11.56
N CYS A 122 -9.48 22.58 12.79
CA CYS A 122 -8.46 21.61 13.20
C CYS A 122 -9.05 20.22 13.43
N PHE A 123 -8.18 19.23 13.60
CA PHE A 123 -8.50 17.86 14.00
C PHE A 123 -7.47 17.35 15.02
N VAL A 124 -7.83 16.31 15.78
CA VAL A 124 -6.94 15.72 16.79
C VAL A 124 -6.11 14.59 16.18
N GLY A 125 -4.81 14.54 16.49
CA GLY A 125 -3.90 13.49 16.02
C GLY A 125 -4.40 12.07 16.31
N SER A 126 -4.80 11.78 17.55
CA SER A 126 -5.32 10.45 17.91
C SER A 126 -6.62 10.09 17.19
N GLU A 127 -7.53 11.05 16.98
CA GLU A 127 -8.77 10.83 16.20
C GLU A 127 -8.44 10.52 14.73
N ALA A 128 -7.44 11.20 14.15
CA ALA A 128 -6.97 10.89 12.80
C ALA A 128 -6.30 9.52 12.71
N VAL A 129 -5.54 9.11 13.72
CA VAL A 129 -4.96 7.76 13.81
C VAL A 129 -6.04 6.69 13.87
N ASP A 130 -7.06 6.88 14.71
CA ASP A 130 -8.21 5.95 14.79
C ASP A 130 -8.88 5.78 13.43
N TRP A 131 -9.09 6.89 12.72
CA TRP A 131 -9.67 6.88 11.39
C TRP A 131 -8.77 6.18 10.37
N LEU A 132 -7.47 6.48 10.34
CA LEU A 132 -6.50 5.85 9.41
C LEU A 132 -6.38 4.35 9.63
N VAL A 133 -6.35 3.89 10.88
CA VAL A 133 -6.35 2.46 11.24
C VAL A 133 -7.60 1.78 10.69
N ALA A 134 -8.77 2.40 10.89
CA ALA A 134 -10.03 1.85 10.43
C ALA A 134 -10.17 1.85 8.90
N HIS A 135 -9.71 2.92 8.24
CA HIS A 135 -9.83 3.14 6.79
C HIS A 135 -8.83 2.28 6.00
N LEU A 136 -7.57 2.26 6.41
CA LEU A 136 -6.48 1.57 5.70
C LEU A 136 -6.21 0.15 6.21
N LYS A 137 -6.83 -0.26 7.33
CA LYS A 137 -6.60 -1.56 8.00
C LYS A 137 -5.14 -1.78 8.41
N ILE A 138 -4.51 -0.73 8.94
CA ILE A 138 -3.10 -0.70 9.33
C ILE A 138 -2.93 -0.60 10.85
N SER A 139 -1.70 -0.80 11.35
CA SER A 139 -1.41 -0.62 12.77
C SER A 139 -1.37 0.87 13.16
N ARG A 140 -1.48 1.21 14.45
CA ARG A 140 -1.33 2.61 14.91
C ARG A 140 0.06 3.20 14.56
N PRO A 141 1.19 2.47 14.72
CA PRO A 141 2.50 2.95 14.26
C PRO A 141 2.55 3.26 12.76
N ASP A 142 1.90 2.43 11.94
CA ASP A 142 1.79 2.68 10.49
C ASP A 142 0.95 3.92 10.20
N ALA A 143 -0.16 4.12 10.92
CA ALA A 143 -0.98 5.32 10.79
C ALA A 143 -0.22 6.59 11.20
N VAL A 144 0.64 6.53 12.21
CA VAL A 144 1.56 7.63 12.57
C VAL A 144 2.55 7.90 11.44
N THR A 145 3.09 6.85 10.80
CA THR A 145 3.96 7.00 9.63
C THR A 145 3.22 7.68 8.46
N VAL A 146 1.96 7.32 8.20
CA VAL A 146 1.11 7.98 7.19
C VAL A 146 0.87 9.45 7.54
N GLY A 147 0.49 9.74 8.79
CA GLY A 147 0.31 11.11 9.25
C GLY A 147 1.58 11.95 9.12
N GLN A 148 2.74 11.38 9.41
CA GLN A 148 4.02 12.05 9.21
C GLN A 148 4.30 12.31 7.73
N ARG A 149 3.95 11.37 6.85
CA ARG A 149 4.06 11.55 5.39
C ARG A 149 3.18 12.69 4.90
N LEU A 150 1.94 12.82 5.40
CA LEU A 150 1.05 13.93 5.10
C LEU A 150 1.65 15.29 5.51
N ILE A 151 2.38 15.36 6.63
CA ILE A 151 3.13 16.58 7.01
C ILE A 151 4.28 16.83 6.04
N ASN A 152 5.10 15.82 5.77
CA ASN A 152 6.30 15.97 4.93
C ASN A 152 5.95 16.39 3.49
N GLU A 153 4.82 15.92 2.96
CA GLU A 153 4.29 16.29 1.65
C GLU A 153 3.35 17.52 1.70
N ASN A 154 3.32 18.22 2.84
CA ASN A 154 2.64 19.49 3.04
C ASN A 154 1.12 19.47 2.82
N TRP A 155 0.46 18.34 3.09
CA TRP A 155 -1.01 18.23 3.08
C TRP A 155 -1.62 18.76 4.38
N ILE A 156 -0.96 18.47 5.51
CA ILE A 156 -1.37 18.89 6.85
C ILE A 156 -0.19 19.49 7.60
N HIS A 157 -0.47 20.17 8.71
CA HIS A 157 0.56 20.64 9.63
C HIS A 157 0.05 20.63 11.06
N HIS A 158 0.96 20.58 12.02
CA HIS A 158 0.63 20.90 13.40
C HIS A 158 0.23 22.38 13.48
N VAL A 159 -0.79 22.74 14.26
CA VAL A 159 -1.31 24.13 14.29
C VAL A 159 -0.32 25.19 14.78
N LEU A 160 0.82 24.78 15.36
CA LEU A 160 1.95 25.66 15.71
C LEU A 160 3.20 25.41 14.85
N ASP A 161 3.16 24.48 13.89
CA ASP A 161 4.30 24.05 13.05
C ASP A 161 5.54 23.56 13.82
N GLU A 162 5.37 23.22 15.10
CA GLU A 162 6.47 22.89 16.02
C GLU A 162 6.84 21.40 16.11
N GLN A 163 5.98 20.49 15.64
CA GLN A 163 6.17 19.06 15.92
C GLN A 163 5.73 18.12 14.82
N ALA A 164 6.34 16.93 14.86
CA ALA A 164 5.98 15.76 14.08
C ALA A 164 4.52 15.32 14.32
N PHE A 165 4.02 14.44 13.43
CA PHE A 165 2.73 13.82 13.62
C PHE A 165 2.78 12.85 14.81
N GLN A 166 1.81 12.95 15.72
CA GLN A 166 1.75 12.14 16.93
C GLN A 166 0.34 11.63 17.18
N ASP A 167 0.27 10.37 17.63
CA ASP A 167 -0.95 9.75 18.15
C ASP A 167 -1.23 10.28 19.56
N GLY A 168 -1.90 11.43 19.62
CA GLY A 168 -2.20 12.08 20.89
C GLY A 168 -3.12 13.27 20.71
N TYR A 169 -3.36 13.99 21.82
CA TYR A 169 -4.20 15.18 21.85
C TYR A 169 -3.44 16.41 21.33
N PHE A 170 -3.04 16.35 20.07
CA PHE A 170 -2.38 17.44 19.35
C PHE A 170 -3.26 17.88 18.18
N PHE A 171 -3.23 19.17 17.88
CA PHE A 171 -4.07 19.73 16.83
C PHE A 171 -3.31 19.86 15.53
N TYR A 172 -3.94 19.38 14.47
CA TYR A 172 -3.46 19.48 13.11
C TYR A 172 -4.51 20.17 12.24
N ARG A 173 -4.07 20.73 11.12
CA ARG A 173 -4.90 21.44 10.15
C ARG A 173 -4.44 21.09 8.74
N PHE A 174 -5.36 21.10 7.77
CA PHE A 174 -5.00 21.01 6.36
C PHE A 174 -4.48 22.35 5.85
N ARG A 175 -3.42 22.34 5.04
CA ARG A 175 -2.79 23.59 4.57
C ARG A 175 -3.75 24.53 3.84
N TRP A 176 -4.75 24.01 3.12
CA TRP A 176 -5.74 24.84 2.43
C TRP A 176 -6.77 25.53 3.33
N ASP A 177 -6.87 25.10 4.60
CA ASP A 177 -7.74 25.73 5.60
C ASP A 177 -7.03 26.85 6.36
N GLU A 178 -5.77 27.17 6.03
CA GLU A 178 -5.10 28.40 6.49
C GLU A 178 -5.75 29.61 5.80
N ARG A 179 -6.77 30.18 6.43
CA ARG A 179 -7.38 31.46 6.08
C ARG A 179 -7.69 32.25 7.34
#